data_AF-E8Z6Y2-F1
#
_entry.id   AF-E8Z6Y2-F1
#
_cell.length_a   1.000
_cell.length_b   1.000
_cell.length_c   1.000
_cell.angle_alpha   90.00
_cell.angle_beta   90.00
_cell.angle_gamma   90.00
#
_symmetry.space_group_name_H-M   'P 1'
#
loop_
_entity.id
_entity.type
_entity.pdbx_description
1 polymer ?
#
loop_
_entity_poly.entity_id
_entity_poly.type
_entity_poly.pdbx_seq_one_letter_code
_entity_poly.pdbx_strand_id
1 'polypeptide(L)'
;QDPRALQYARESLWEDPAFAVLCLRVSGGRAAPFLPAAHRQDRAVMMEAVALDGLALNRVYGTELRADAELVRVAVRQNWAALQFASEALRQDRELALEAVRISWEAVALLPAELHSDRGVMLEALRQSGEALRYAAEELRADPALVREAEERGWAVAATGEEGNYHSLNFAEEVRLPPMGSSSWAA
;
A
#
# COMPACT_ATOMS: atom_id res chain seq x y z
N GLN A 1 11.80 -17.51 -17.95
CA GLN A 1 10.72 -18.49 -18.12
C GLN A 1 9.39 -17.75 -18.01
N ASP A 2 8.45 -18.02 -18.92
CA ASP A 2 7.15 -17.32 -18.96
C ASP A 2 6.25 -17.77 -17.79
N PRO A 3 5.83 -16.87 -16.88
CA PRO A 3 4.93 -17.21 -15.77
C PRO A 3 3.59 -17.78 -16.23
N ARG A 4 3.16 -17.48 -17.47
CA ARG A 4 1.92 -18.00 -18.06
C ARG A 4 2.01 -19.49 -18.36
N ALA A 5 3.21 -20.05 -18.50
CA ALA A 5 3.39 -21.49 -18.68
C ALA A 5 2.88 -22.29 -17.47
N LEU A 6 2.86 -21.68 -16.28
CA LEU A 6 2.38 -22.30 -15.04
C LEU A 6 0.85 -22.48 -15.03
N GLN A 7 0.09 -21.73 -15.84
CA GLN A 7 -1.36 -21.93 -15.98
C GLN A 7 -1.71 -23.27 -16.66
N TYR A 8 -0.72 -23.90 -17.32
CA TYR A 8 -0.85 -25.22 -17.94
C TYR A 8 -0.29 -26.35 -17.06
N ALA A 9 0.25 -26.03 -15.87
CA ALA A 9 0.58 -27.05 -14.89
C ALA A 9 -0.71 -27.75 -14.43
N ARG A 10 -0.65 -29.07 -14.18
CA ARG A 10 -1.80 -29.83 -13.71
C ARG A 10 -2.40 -29.17 -12.46
N GLU A 11 -3.72 -29.05 -12.42
CA GLU A 11 -4.48 -28.46 -11.31
C GLU A 11 -4.09 -29.06 -9.95
N SER A 12 -3.78 -30.36 -9.92
CA SER A 12 -3.31 -31.07 -8.72
C SER A 12 -1.98 -30.57 -8.15
N LEU A 13 -1.11 -29.92 -8.95
CA LEU A 13 0.13 -29.32 -8.46
C LEU A 13 -0.12 -27.96 -7.82
N TRP A 14 -1.14 -27.25 -8.30
CA TRP A 14 -1.54 -25.99 -7.72
C TRP A 14 -2.29 -26.15 -6.40
N GLU A 15 -2.67 -27.36 -5.98
CA GLU A 15 -3.19 -27.60 -4.63
C GLU A 15 -2.10 -27.62 -3.56
N ASP A 16 -0.84 -27.89 -3.93
CA ASP A 16 0.29 -27.94 -3.00
C ASP A 16 0.80 -26.52 -2.67
N PRO A 17 0.71 -26.06 -1.40
CA PRO A 17 1.22 -24.77 -0.97
C PRO A 17 2.73 -24.60 -1.24
N ALA A 18 3.52 -25.67 -1.15
CA ALA A 18 4.96 -25.61 -1.39
C ALA A 18 5.27 -25.32 -2.87
N PHE A 19 4.49 -25.91 -3.78
CA PHE A 19 4.59 -25.63 -5.20
C PHE A 19 4.15 -24.20 -5.53
N ALA A 20 3.08 -23.71 -4.91
CA ALA A 20 2.63 -22.34 -5.04
C ALA A 20 3.71 -21.33 -4.60
N VAL A 21 4.33 -21.55 -3.43
CA VAL A 21 5.45 -20.71 -2.93
C VAL A 21 6.65 -20.75 -3.88
N LEU A 22 7.03 -21.93 -4.37
CA LEU A 22 8.11 -22.06 -5.34
C LEU A 22 7.84 -21.25 -6.61
N CYS A 23 6.61 -21.32 -7.13
CA CYS A 23 6.17 -20.57 -8.29
C CYS A 23 6.22 -19.06 -8.05
N LEU A 24 5.80 -18.58 -6.88
CA LEU A 24 5.90 -17.17 -6.51
C LEU A 24 7.36 -16.70 -6.51
N ARG A 25 8.26 -17.44 -5.87
CA ARG A 25 9.68 -17.11 -5.80
C ARG A 25 10.35 -17.09 -7.18
N VAL A 26 10.14 -18.12 -7.99
CA VAL A 26 10.74 -18.22 -9.33
C VAL A 26 10.20 -17.16 -10.29
N SER A 27 8.91 -16.81 -10.17
CA SER A 27 8.27 -15.80 -11.00
C SER A 27 8.45 -14.36 -10.49
N GLY A 28 9.03 -14.17 -9.30
CA GLY A 28 9.13 -12.87 -8.64
C GLY A 28 7.75 -12.25 -8.39
N GLY A 29 6.80 -13.03 -7.88
CA GLY A 29 5.43 -12.57 -7.56
C GLY A 29 4.47 -12.51 -8.76
N ARG A 30 4.94 -12.65 -10.00
CA ARG A 30 4.08 -12.62 -11.20
C ARG A 30 3.09 -13.80 -11.29
N ALA A 31 3.34 -14.90 -10.58
CA ALA A 31 2.42 -16.03 -10.49
C ALA A 31 1.23 -15.78 -9.53
N ALA A 32 1.31 -14.76 -8.66
CA ALA A 32 0.30 -14.49 -7.66
C ALA A 32 -1.14 -14.30 -8.19
N PRO A 33 -1.40 -13.71 -9.39
CA PRO A 33 -2.76 -13.61 -9.92
C PRO A 33 -3.37 -14.96 -10.31
N PHE A 34 -2.53 -15.96 -10.57
CA PHE A 34 -2.93 -17.28 -11.04
C PHE A 34 -3.11 -18.29 -9.89
N LEU A 35 -2.85 -17.88 -8.65
CA LEU A 35 -3.06 -18.74 -7.49
C LEU A 35 -4.55 -19.10 -7.36
N PRO A 36 -4.86 -20.41 -7.18
CA PRO A 36 -6.19 -20.86 -6.81
C PRO A 36 -6.75 -20.12 -5.60
N ALA A 37 -8.07 -20.01 -5.54
CA ALA A 37 -8.74 -19.35 -4.41
C ALA A 37 -8.40 -20.00 -3.06
N ALA A 38 -8.14 -21.31 -3.03
CA ALA A 38 -7.75 -22.05 -1.83
C ALA A 38 -6.52 -21.45 -1.13
N HIS A 39 -5.52 -20.97 -1.89
CA HIS A 39 -4.29 -20.41 -1.33
C HIS A 39 -4.42 -18.97 -0.84
N ARG A 40 -5.52 -18.29 -1.15
CA ARG A 40 -5.77 -16.92 -0.68
C ARG A 40 -6.10 -16.84 0.81
N GLN A 41 -6.32 -18.00 1.44
CA GLN A 41 -6.49 -18.18 2.88
C GLN A 41 -5.28 -18.85 3.53
N ASP A 42 -4.32 -19.34 2.72
CA ASP A 42 -3.10 -19.93 3.25
C ASP A 42 -2.13 -18.82 3.66
N ARG A 43 -1.90 -18.73 4.97
CA ARG A 43 -0.99 -17.74 5.57
C ARG A 43 0.43 -17.85 4.99
N ALA A 44 0.96 -19.05 4.80
CA ALA A 44 2.34 -19.23 4.35
C ALA A 44 2.51 -18.79 2.89
N VAL A 45 1.56 -19.15 2.03
CA VAL A 45 1.57 -18.70 0.63
C VAL A 45 1.41 -17.18 0.54
N MET A 46 0.49 -16.61 1.33
CA MET A 46 0.26 -15.17 1.35
C MET A 46 1.43 -14.39 1.93
N MET A 47 2.12 -14.89 2.95
CA MET A 47 3.36 -14.28 3.48
C MET A 47 4.44 -14.15 2.40
N GLU A 48 4.63 -15.20 1.60
CA GLU A 48 5.59 -15.17 0.49
C GLU A 48 5.13 -14.24 -0.63
N ALA A 49 3.83 -14.21 -0.93
CA ALA A 49 3.27 -13.30 -1.91
C ALA A 49 3.46 -11.84 -1.51
N VAL A 50 3.16 -11.46 -0.25
CA VAL A 50 3.32 -10.07 0.24
C VAL A 50 4.78 -9.66 0.38
N ALA A 51 5.67 -10.60 0.68
CA ALA A 51 7.12 -10.33 0.72
C ALA A 51 7.67 -9.96 -0.67
N LEU A 52 7.08 -10.51 -1.74
CA LEU A 52 7.47 -10.21 -3.12
C LEU A 52 6.72 -8.98 -3.68
N ASP A 53 5.43 -8.85 -3.35
CA ASP A 53 4.55 -7.76 -3.76
C ASP A 53 3.57 -7.41 -2.63
N GLY A 54 3.79 -6.30 -1.93
CA GLY A 54 2.99 -5.87 -0.78
C GLY A 54 1.52 -5.62 -1.13
N LEU A 55 1.21 -5.31 -2.40
CA LEU A 55 -0.17 -5.17 -2.87
C LEU A 55 -0.88 -6.53 -3.04
N ALA A 56 -0.17 -7.65 -2.91
CA ALA A 56 -0.78 -8.98 -2.88
C ALA A 56 -1.79 -9.13 -1.73
N LEU A 57 -1.72 -8.29 -0.69
CA LEU A 57 -2.69 -8.25 0.40
C LEU A 57 -4.14 -8.01 -0.09
N ASN A 58 -4.33 -7.30 -1.20
CA ASN A 58 -5.66 -7.10 -1.82
C ASN A 58 -6.33 -8.44 -2.20
N ARG A 59 -5.52 -9.45 -2.55
CA ARG A 59 -6.01 -10.75 -3.05
C ARG A 59 -6.41 -11.70 -1.93
N VAL A 60 -6.05 -11.40 -0.69
CA VAL A 60 -6.47 -12.17 0.47
C VAL A 60 -8.00 -12.18 0.55
N TYR A 61 -8.56 -13.39 0.64
CA TYR A 61 -9.98 -13.58 0.85
C TYR A 61 -10.25 -13.84 2.34
N GLY A 62 -11.13 -13.04 2.93
CA GLY A 62 -11.44 -13.11 4.37
C GLY A 62 -10.74 -12.04 5.20
N THR A 63 -11.30 -11.76 6.37
CA THR A 63 -10.82 -10.72 7.30
C THR A 63 -9.68 -11.20 8.19
N GLU A 64 -9.52 -12.51 8.38
CA GLU A 64 -8.54 -13.10 9.31
C GLU A 64 -7.10 -12.73 8.94
N LEU A 65 -6.69 -13.00 7.70
CA LEU A 65 -5.34 -12.69 7.23
C LEU A 65 -5.11 -11.17 7.04
N ARG A 66 -6.17 -10.38 6.80
CA ARG A 66 -6.10 -8.91 6.81
C ARG A 66 -5.98 -8.33 8.23
N ALA A 67 -6.31 -9.12 9.24
CA ALA A 67 -6.13 -8.79 10.65
C ALA A 67 -4.84 -9.42 11.24
N ASP A 68 -4.08 -10.19 10.46
CA ASP A 68 -2.77 -10.69 10.86
C ASP A 68 -1.74 -9.55 10.81
N ALA A 69 -1.38 -9.05 11.99
CA ALA A 69 -0.45 -7.94 12.15
C ALA A 69 0.91 -8.18 11.49
N GLU A 70 1.45 -9.41 11.55
CA GLU A 70 2.76 -9.72 10.96
C GLU A 70 2.68 -9.70 9.43
N LEU A 71 1.63 -10.30 8.87
CA LEU A 71 1.43 -10.34 7.42
C LEU A 71 1.23 -8.94 6.85
N VAL A 72 0.40 -8.12 7.51
CA VAL A 72 0.17 -6.74 7.12
C VAL A 72 1.45 -5.91 7.28
N ARG A 73 2.21 -6.09 8.35
CA ARG A 73 3.47 -5.35 8.56
C ARG A 73 4.49 -5.66 7.47
N VAL A 74 4.63 -6.93 7.06
CA VAL A 74 5.50 -7.29 5.92
C VAL A 74 5.00 -6.64 4.64
N ALA A 75 3.69 -6.66 4.39
CA ALA A 75 3.10 -6.02 3.21
C ALA A 75 3.36 -4.51 3.18
N VAL A 76 3.17 -3.81 4.30
CA VAL A 76 3.41 -2.37 4.46
C VAL A 76 4.88 -2.02 4.27
N ARG A 77 5.80 -2.83 4.83
CA ARG A 77 7.24 -2.64 4.65
C ARG A 77 7.69 -2.79 3.20
N GLN A 78 7.02 -3.67 2.44
CA GLN A 78 7.28 -3.84 1.02
C GLN A 78 6.67 -2.67 0.23
N ASN A 79 5.42 -2.31 0.53
CA ASN A 79 4.71 -1.18 -0.07
C ASN A 79 3.74 -0.57 0.94
N TRP A 80 3.98 0.69 1.30
CA TRP A 80 3.17 1.44 2.25
C TRP A 80 1.68 1.47 1.89
N ALA A 81 1.35 1.44 0.59
CA ALA A 81 -0.03 1.46 0.11
C ALA A 81 -0.80 0.16 0.41
N ALA A 82 -0.12 -0.91 0.85
CA ALA A 82 -0.75 -2.12 1.33
C ALA A 82 -1.63 -1.88 2.57
N LEU A 83 -1.36 -0.80 3.32
CA LEU A 83 -2.12 -0.42 4.51
C LEU A 83 -3.63 -0.29 4.26
N GLN A 84 -4.05 0.10 3.06
CA GLN A 84 -5.47 0.22 2.70
C GLN A 84 -6.23 -1.12 2.75
N PHE A 85 -5.52 -2.25 2.65
CA PHE A 85 -6.11 -3.59 2.67
C PHE A 85 -6.09 -4.22 4.07
N ALA A 86 -5.44 -3.59 5.04
CA ALA A 86 -5.44 -4.05 6.41
C ALA A 86 -6.84 -3.94 7.04
N SER A 87 -7.10 -4.76 8.05
CA SER A 87 -8.30 -4.63 8.87
C SER A 87 -8.40 -3.24 9.49
N GLU A 88 -9.62 -2.79 9.79
CA GLU A 88 -9.87 -1.48 10.40
C GLU A 88 -9.09 -1.29 11.72
N ALA A 89 -9.05 -2.33 12.55
CA ALA A 89 -8.29 -2.33 13.79
C ALA A 89 -6.78 -2.10 13.55
N LEU A 90 -6.20 -2.74 12.53
CA LEU A 90 -4.78 -2.53 12.19
C LEU A 90 -4.53 -1.18 11.52
N ARG A 91 -5.47 -0.61 10.78
CA ARG A 91 -5.32 0.75 10.25
C ARG A 91 -5.32 1.81 11.34
N GLN A 92 -5.92 1.52 12.50
CA GLN A 92 -5.84 2.35 13.70
C GLN A 92 -4.58 2.08 14.54
N ASP A 93 -3.79 1.06 14.20
CA ASP A 93 -2.53 0.77 14.89
C ASP A 93 -1.51 1.88 14.58
N ARG A 94 -1.18 2.63 15.62
CA ARG A 94 -0.23 3.74 15.56
C ARG A 94 1.17 3.30 15.14
N GLU A 95 1.65 2.13 15.57
CA GLU A 95 2.98 1.65 15.20
C GLU A 95 3.01 1.28 13.73
N LEU A 96 1.99 0.59 13.24
CA LEU A 96 1.87 0.27 11.82
C LEU A 96 1.75 1.53 10.95
N ALA A 97 0.98 2.52 11.41
CA ALA A 97 0.87 3.82 10.76
C ALA A 97 2.24 4.53 10.65
N LEU A 98 3.02 4.55 11.74
CA LEU A 98 4.37 5.11 11.73
C LEU A 98 5.31 4.35 10.79
N GLU A 99 5.22 3.02 10.73
CA GLU A 99 5.99 2.22 9.79
C GLU A 99 5.65 2.59 8.33
N ALA A 100 4.37 2.71 7.99
CA ALA A 100 3.93 3.11 6.65
C ALA A 100 4.40 4.53 6.30
N VAL A 101 4.21 5.48 7.22
CA VAL A 101 4.57 6.88 7.04
C VAL A 101 6.06 7.06 6.88
N ARG A 102 6.91 6.31 7.61
CA ARG A 102 8.37 6.33 7.44
C ARG A 102 8.84 5.93 6.04
N ILE A 103 8.06 5.11 5.35
CA ILE A 103 8.36 4.68 3.98
C ILE A 103 7.87 5.73 2.98
N SER A 104 6.67 6.27 3.19
CA SER A 104 6.12 7.36 2.40
C SER A 104 5.13 8.19 3.22
N TRP A 105 5.33 9.51 3.24
CA TRP A 105 4.39 10.45 3.84
C TRP A 105 2.97 10.34 3.26
N GLU A 106 2.81 9.88 2.03
CA GLU A 106 1.50 9.69 1.37
C GLU A 106 0.63 8.65 2.09
N ALA A 107 1.24 7.76 2.89
CA ALA A 107 0.50 6.81 3.71
C ALA A 107 -0.48 7.48 4.67
N VAL A 108 -0.24 8.74 5.07
CA VAL A 108 -1.16 9.53 5.90
C VAL A 108 -2.55 9.63 5.29
N ALA A 109 -2.67 9.69 3.96
CA ALA A 109 -3.96 9.78 3.28
C ALA A 109 -4.81 8.51 3.44
N LEU A 110 -4.19 7.37 3.76
CA LEU A 110 -4.86 6.08 3.99
C LEU A 110 -5.21 5.84 5.47
N LEU A 111 -4.68 6.69 6.37
CA LEU A 111 -4.92 6.57 7.80
C LEU A 111 -6.31 7.10 8.17
N PRO A 112 -6.93 6.52 9.21
CA PRO A 112 -8.17 7.05 9.76
C PRO A 112 -7.95 8.42 10.41
N ALA A 113 -8.99 9.25 10.44
CA ALA A 113 -8.91 10.65 10.87
C ALA A 113 -8.42 10.82 12.31
N GLU A 114 -8.64 9.81 13.16
CA GLU A 114 -8.14 9.78 14.53
C GLU A 114 -6.61 9.88 14.60
N LEU A 115 -5.89 9.30 13.62
CA LEU A 115 -4.44 9.36 13.54
C LEU A 115 -3.92 10.65 12.87
N HIS A 116 -4.79 11.43 12.21
CA HIS A 116 -4.44 12.77 11.74
C HIS A 116 -4.26 13.78 12.87
N SER A 117 -4.77 13.45 14.06
CA SER A 117 -4.54 14.17 15.32
C SER A 117 -3.32 13.63 16.09
N ASP A 118 -2.66 12.57 15.60
CA ASP A 118 -1.43 12.06 16.22
C ASP A 118 -0.23 12.90 15.76
N ARG A 119 0.28 13.70 16.70
CA ARG A 119 1.43 14.58 16.48
C ARG A 119 2.66 13.81 16.01
N GLY A 120 2.89 12.60 16.50
CA GLY A 120 4.06 11.80 16.12
C GLY A 120 3.98 11.32 14.68
N VAL A 121 2.80 10.87 14.24
CA VAL A 121 2.56 10.47 12.85
C VAL A 121 2.69 11.66 11.90
N MET A 122 2.06 12.80 12.23
CA MET A 122 2.13 14.00 11.40
C MET A 122 3.55 14.57 11.32
N LEU A 123 4.30 14.55 12.42
CA LEU A 123 5.69 15.02 12.42
C LEU A 123 6.58 14.14 11.56
N GLU A 124 6.38 12.82 11.57
CA GLU A 124 7.15 11.91 10.72
C GLU A 124 6.83 12.10 9.23
N ALA A 125 5.57 12.38 8.90
CA ALA A 125 5.17 12.71 7.54
C ALA A 125 5.73 14.07 7.09
N LEU A 126 5.70 15.07 7.97
CA LEU A 126 6.22 16.42 7.74
C LEU A 126 7.72 16.43 7.45
N ARG A 127 8.48 15.52 8.07
CA ARG A 127 9.92 15.34 7.81
C ARG A 127 10.22 15.01 6.36
N GLN A 128 9.29 14.37 5.67
CA GLN A 128 9.42 13.97 4.27
C GLN A 128 8.74 14.94 3.31
N SER A 129 7.58 15.49 3.70
CA SER A 129 6.83 16.44 2.88
C SER A 129 5.99 17.41 3.70
N GLY A 130 6.14 18.70 3.43
CA GLY A 130 5.29 19.78 3.96
C GLY A 130 3.83 19.64 3.55
N GLU A 131 3.59 18.92 2.46
CA GLU A 131 2.26 18.55 2.00
C GLU A 131 1.48 17.74 3.03
N ALA A 132 2.15 17.00 3.93
CA ALA A 132 1.50 16.21 4.98
C ALA A 132 0.64 17.06 5.93
N LEU A 133 0.95 18.35 6.10
CA LEU A 133 0.17 19.26 6.95
C LEU A 133 -1.29 19.42 6.49
N ARG A 134 -1.59 19.19 5.21
CA ARG A 134 -2.97 19.23 4.70
C ARG A 134 -3.86 18.13 5.26
N TYR A 135 -3.26 17.05 5.77
CA TYR A 135 -3.98 15.94 6.39
C TYR A 135 -4.05 16.07 7.90
N ALA A 136 -3.14 16.83 8.53
CA ALA A 136 -3.17 17.05 9.97
C ALA A 136 -4.51 17.67 10.39
N ALA A 137 -4.99 17.29 11.58
CA ALA A 137 -6.14 17.91 12.20
C ALA A 137 -5.92 19.42 12.39
N GLU A 138 -7.00 20.21 12.42
CA GLU A 138 -6.93 21.68 12.48
C GLU A 138 -6.11 22.15 13.69
N GLU A 139 -6.27 21.47 14.82
CA GLU A 139 -5.56 21.73 16.07
C GLU A 139 -4.04 21.51 15.92
N LEU A 140 -3.62 20.54 15.12
CA LEU A 140 -2.19 20.26 14.86
C LEU A 140 -1.60 21.16 13.76
N ARG A 141 -2.39 21.64 12.81
CA ARG A 141 -1.91 22.62 11.81
C ARG A 141 -1.49 23.93 12.48
N ALA A 142 -2.17 24.30 13.56
CA ALA A 142 -1.84 25.47 14.36
C ALA A 142 -0.81 25.18 15.46
N ASP A 143 -0.33 23.94 15.63
CA ASP A 143 0.69 23.60 16.63
C ASP A 143 2.00 24.34 16.31
N PRO A 144 2.45 25.27 17.17
CA PRO A 144 3.68 26.03 16.94
C PRO A 144 4.92 25.15 16.77
N ALA A 145 4.91 23.94 17.33
CA ALA A 145 6.03 23.01 17.19
C ALA A 145 6.08 22.37 15.78
N LEU A 146 4.94 22.00 15.21
CA LEU A 146 4.87 21.47 13.83
C LEU A 146 5.18 22.57 12.81
N VAL A 147 4.66 23.78 13.01
CA VAL A 147 4.95 24.94 12.15
C VAL A 147 6.45 25.25 12.14
N ARG A 148 7.08 25.30 13.32
CA ARG A 148 8.53 25.54 13.42
C ARG A 148 9.33 24.45 12.72
N GLU A 149 8.98 23.18 12.93
CA GLU A 149 9.64 22.04 12.30
C GLU A 149 9.50 22.06 10.76
N ALA A 150 8.39 22.60 10.25
CA ALA A 150 8.14 22.81 8.82
C ALA A 150 8.99 23.97 8.26
N GLU A 151 9.02 25.10 8.96
CA GLU A 151 9.82 26.28 8.62
C GLU A 151 11.32 25.98 8.62
N GLU A 152 11.82 25.26 9.63
CA GLU A 152 13.23 24.85 9.74
C GLU A 152 13.67 23.99 8.56
N ARG A 153 12.75 23.22 7.97
CA ARG A 153 13.01 22.42 6.76
C ARG A 153 12.75 23.18 5.46
N GLY A 154 12.27 24.43 5.52
CA GLY A 154 11.97 25.24 4.35
C GLY A 154 10.69 24.83 3.62
N TRP A 155 9.79 24.09 4.28
CA TRP A 155 8.47 23.83 3.72
C TRP A 155 7.64 25.11 3.76
N ALA A 156 7.04 25.48 2.63
CA ALA A 156 6.07 26.56 2.60
C ALA A 156 4.81 26.11 3.36
N VAL A 157 4.73 26.51 4.63
CA VAL A 157 3.52 26.32 5.42
C VAL A 157 2.50 27.30 4.86
N ALA A 158 1.59 26.84 4.01
CA ALA A 158 0.35 27.57 3.73
C ALA A 158 -0.48 27.57 5.02
N ALA A 159 -0.08 28.40 5.98
CA ALA A 159 -0.69 28.54 7.29
C ALA A 159 -2.04 29.28 7.22
N THR A 160 -2.60 29.48 6.04
CA THR A 160 -3.82 30.25 5.85
C THR A 160 -4.79 29.43 5.03
N GLY A 161 -5.95 29.14 5.61
CA GLY A 161 -7.04 28.39 5.03
C GLY A 161 -7.63 29.06 3.78
N GLU A 162 -6.93 28.96 2.67
CA GLU A 162 -7.53 29.14 1.36
C GLU A 162 -7.98 27.77 0.85
N GLU A 163 -9.27 27.49 1.08
CA GLU A 163 -10.06 26.59 0.24
C GLU A 163 -9.92 27.05 -1.22
N GLY A 164 -8.91 26.56 -1.92
CA GLY A 164 -8.52 27.24 -3.16
C GLY A 164 -7.64 26.48 -4.13
N ASN A 165 -7.57 25.14 -4.09
CA ASN A 165 -7.30 24.34 -5.30
C ASN A 165 -7.44 22.82 -5.04
N TYR A 166 -8.67 22.32 -4.95
CA TYR A 166 -8.94 20.87 -5.12
C TYR A 166 -9.57 20.61 -6.49
N HIS A 167 -8.98 21.20 -7.53
CA HIS A 167 -9.25 20.88 -8.93
C HIS A 167 -7.99 20.33 -9.60
N SER A 168 -7.54 19.15 -9.16
CA SER A 168 -6.79 18.20 -10.00
C SER A 168 -6.26 17.00 -9.20
N LEU A 169 -7.14 16.25 -8.54
CA LEU A 169 -6.94 14.80 -8.47
C LEU A 169 -8.17 14.15 -9.09
N ASN A 170 -8.31 14.40 -10.40
CA ASN A 170 -8.98 13.46 -11.28
C ASN A 170 -8.33 12.09 -11.03
N PHE A 171 -9.02 11.22 -10.30
CA PHE A 171 -8.72 9.79 -10.27
C PHE A 171 -9.23 9.08 -11.54
N ALA A 172 -9.34 9.82 -12.66
CA ALA A 172 -9.71 9.34 -13.98
C ALA A 172 -8.85 10.05 -15.04
N GLU A 173 -8.03 9.28 -15.78
CA GLU A 173 -7.08 9.68 -16.86
C GLU A 173 -5.83 10.43 -16.36
N GLU A 174 -4.57 9.98 -16.51
CA GLU A 174 -3.92 9.08 -17.46
C GLU A 174 -2.84 8.24 -16.75
N VAL A 175 -3.11 6.95 -16.50
CA VAL A 175 -2.05 5.96 -16.69
C VAL A 175 -1.98 5.78 -18.20
N ARG A 176 -1.05 6.51 -18.83
CA ARG A 176 -0.75 6.34 -20.25
C ARG A 176 -0.13 4.96 -20.44
N LEU A 177 -0.98 3.96 -20.62
CA LEU A 177 -0.59 2.67 -21.16
C LEU A 177 0.07 2.94 -22.53
N PRO A 178 1.22 2.33 -22.85
CA PRO A 178 1.79 2.45 -24.18
C PRO A 178 0.76 1.94 -25.20
N PRO A 179 0.66 2.52 -26.40
CA PRO A 179 -0.29 2.07 -27.41
C PRO A 179 -0.04 0.59 -27.67
N MET A 180 -1.03 -0.24 -27.36
CA MET A 180 -1.04 -1.62 -27.83
C MET A 180 -1.16 -1.56 -29.35
N GLY A 181 0.00 -1.68 -30.01
CA GLY A 181 0.06 -1.92 -31.43
C GLY A 181 -0.81 -3.12 -31.75
N SER A 182 -1.83 -2.88 -32.57
CA SER A 182 -2.55 -3.92 -33.29
C SER A 182 -1.53 -4.69 -34.14
N SER A 183 -1.14 -5.88 -33.67
CA SER A 183 -0.49 -6.89 -34.49
C SER A 183 -1.35 -8.14 -34.43
N SER A 184 -2.47 -8.08 -35.17
CA SER A 184 -3.15 -9.25 -35.69
C SER A 184 -2.17 -9.98 -36.62
N TRP A 185 -1.65 -11.11 -36.17
CA TRP A 185 -1.25 -12.19 -37.06
C TRP A 185 -2.22 -13.35 -36.81
N ALA A 186 -2.99 -13.70 -37.85
CA ALA A 186 -3.52 -15.03 -38.21
C ALA A 186 -4.88 -14.91 -38.93
N ALA A 187 -4.81 -14.66 -40.24
CA ALA A 187 -5.39 -15.52 -41.28
C ALA A 187 -4.69 -15.22 -42.61
#